data_AF-A0A916CLB6-F1
#
_entry.id   AF-A0A916CLB6-F1
#
_cell.length_a   1.000
_cell.length_b   1.000
_cell.length_c   1.000
_cell.angle_alpha   90.00
_cell.angle_beta   90.00
_cell.angle_gamma   90.00
#
_symmetry.space_group_name_H-M   'P 1'
#
loop_
_entity.id
_entity.type
_entity.pdbx_description
1 polymer ?
#
loop_
_entity_poly.entity_id
_entity_poly.type
_entity_poly.pdbx_seq_one_letter_code
_entity_poly.pdbx_strand_id
1 'polypeptide(L)'
;MAEKTYRDAIKEALREEMKRDERVFILGEEVGVWGGTYAVTRGLYDEFGGKRVRDTPIAESVIVGAAVGAAMGGLRPVAELMTINFSLVAIDQIVNNAAKIHYMFGGQMRVPVVIRTPAGWGQLAATHSQSFEAWYASLPGLIVAMPGTPYDAKGMLKHAIRCGNPVMFIEHARLYGMTGEVPDGDYTVPFGKSDVKRAGKDVTLVSYSRMLH
;
A
#
# COMPACT_ATOMS: atom_id res chain seq x y z
N MET A 1 5.58 5.70 -22.50
CA MET A 1 4.71 4.68 -21.88
C MET A 1 5.37 3.35 -22.12
N ALA A 2 5.59 2.57 -21.08
CA ALA A 2 6.15 1.24 -21.20
C ALA A 2 5.18 0.22 -20.61
N GLU A 3 5.15 -0.97 -21.18
CA GLU A 3 4.42 -2.09 -20.60
C GLU A 3 5.18 -2.56 -19.34
N LYS A 4 4.49 -2.55 -18.20
CA LYS A 4 5.06 -2.94 -16.91
C LYS A 4 4.15 -3.92 -16.20
N THR A 5 4.73 -4.80 -15.41
CA THR A 5 3.96 -5.62 -14.49
C THR A 5 3.37 -4.75 -13.38
N TYR A 6 2.25 -5.17 -12.79
CA TYR A 6 1.67 -4.54 -11.61
C TYR A 6 2.69 -4.39 -10.46
N ARG A 7 3.52 -5.43 -10.27
CA ARG A 7 4.63 -5.43 -9.32
C ARG A 7 5.67 -4.35 -9.63
N ASP A 8 6.11 -4.27 -10.87
CA ASP A 8 7.12 -3.29 -11.29
C ASP A 8 6.59 -1.85 -11.21
N ALA A 9 5.30 -1.65 -11.50
CA ALA A 9 4.64 -0.35 -11.35
C ALA A 9 4.64 0.12 -9.89
N ILE A 10 4.40 -0.78 -8.93
CA ILE A 10 4.49 -0.49 -7.49
C ILE A 10 5.93 -0.20 -7.07
N LYS A 11 6.88 -1.04 -7.50
CA LYS A 11 8.31 -0.85 -7.22
C LYS A 11 8.80 0.52 -7.72
N GLU A 12 8.38 0.90 -8.91
CA GLU A 12 8.70 2.19 -9.50
C GLU A 12 8.08 3.36 -8.73
N ALA A 13 6.82 3.25 -8.31
CA ALA A 13 6.20 4.25 -7.43
C ALA A 13 7.00 4.45 -6.13
N LEU A 14 7.38 3.35 -5.45
CA LEU A 14 8.20 3.40 -4.24
C LEU A 14 9.53 4.09 -4.49
N ARG A 15 10.24 3.66 -5.54
CA ARG A 15 11.53 4.23 -5.92
C ARG A 15 11.45 5.72 -6.23
N GLU A 16 10.45 6.14 -7.01
CA GLU A 16 10.24 7.55 -7.35
C GLU A 16 9.93 8.40 -6.11
N GLU A 17 9.05 7.94 -5.21
CA GLU A 17 8.74 8.69 -3.98
C GLU A 17 9.91 8.73 -3.01
N MET A 18 10.70 7.66 -2.91
CA MET A 18 11.91 7.63 -2.07
C MET A 18 13.00 8.56 -2.59
N LYS A 19 13.12 8.74 -3.91
CA LYS A 19 14.02 9.76 -4.51
C LYS A 19 13.51 11.17 -4.28
N ARG A 20 12.20 11.35 -4.38
CA ARG A 20 11.55 12.66 -4.26
C ARG A 20 11.58 13.20 -2.84
N ASP A 21 11.46 12.34 -1.83
CA ASP A 21 11.32 12.74 -0.43
C ASP A 21 12.14 11.83 0.49
N GLU A 22 13.17 12.41 1.11
CA GLU A 22 14.08 11.70 2.03
C GLU A 22 13.37 11.15 3.27
N ARG A 23 12.19 11.68 3.60
CA ARG A 23 11.36 11.22 4.72
C ARG A 23 10.63 9.91 4.44
N VAL A 24 10.53 9.50 3.17
CA VAL A 24 9.86 8.26 2.77
C VAL A 24 10.79 7.09 3.03
N PHE A 25 10.37 6.10 3.80
CA PHE A 25 11.16 4.89 4.01
C PHE A 25 10.26 3.67 4.10
N ILE A 26 10.82 2.51 3.83
CA ILE A 26 10.12 1.23 3.86
C ILE A 26 10.54 0.46 5.10
N LEU A 27 9.58 -0.15 5.77
CA LEU A 27 9.82 -1.08 6.88
C LEU A 27 8.86 -2.27 6.79
N GLY A 28 9.35 -3.47 7.10
CA GLY A 28 8.55 -4.68 7.07
C GLY A 28 9.42 -5.93 7.14
N GLU A 29 8.78 -7.10 7.07
CA GLU A 29 9.47 -8.38 7.04
C GLU A 29 10.07 -8.63 5.66
N GLU A 30 11.38 -8.92 5.62
CA GLU A 30 12.12 -9.28 4.39
C GLU A 30 12.11 -8.22 3.27
N VAL A 31 11.65 -7.00 3.53
CA VAL A 31 11.59 -5.91 2.53
C VAL A 31 12.97 -5.39 2.13
N GLY A 32 14.00 -5.61 2.95
CA GLY A 32 15.36 -5.14 2.77
C GLY A 32 16.15 -6.00 1.81
N VAL A 33 17.10 -6.78 2.34
CA VAL A 33 18.08 -7.52 1.54
C VAL A 33 17.43 -8.56 0.63
N TRP A 34 16.34 -9.19 1.10
CA TRP A 34 15.61 -10.18 0.33
C TRP A 34 14.73 -9.56 -0.78
N GLY A 35 14.26 -8.32 -0.59
CA GLY A 35 13.47 -7.57 -1.57
C GLY A 35 11.96 -7.84 -1.54
N GLY A 36 11.47 -8.38 -0.41
CA GLY A 36 10.07 -8.70 -0.14
C GLY A 36 9.63 -10.03 -0.74
N THR A 37 8.67 -10.70 -0.10
CA THR A 37 8.16 -12.02 -0.51
C THR A 37 7.61 -12.04 -1.94
N TYR A 38 7.02 -10.92 -2.38
CA TYR A 38 6.54 -10.74 -3.75
C TYR A 38 7.51 -9.95 -4.64
N ALA A 39 8.76 -9.77 -4.23
CA ALA A 39 9.81 -9.05 -4.96
C ALA A 39 9.46 -7.58 -5.33
N VAL A 40 8.54 -6.95 -4.61
CA VAL A 40 8.13 -5.56 -4.86
C VAL A 40 9.25 -4.59 -4.49
N THR A 41 9.98 -4.83 -3.41
CA THR A 41 11.04 -3.93 -2.92
C THR A 41 12.44 -4.35 -3.38
N ARG A 42 12.53 -5.34 -4.28
CA ARG A 42 13.80 -5.87 -4.79
C ARG A 42 14.67 -4.77 -5.41
N GLY A 43 15.91 -4.68 -4.94
CA GLY A 43 16.91 -3.70 -5.37
C GLY A 43 16.80 -2.32 -4.70
N LEU A 44 15.73 -2.03 -3.95
CA LEU A 44 15.60 -0.75 -3.24
C LEU A 44 16.58 -0.64 -2.07
N TYR A 45 16.90 -1.76 -1.41
CA TYR A 45 17.92 -1.78 -0.36
C TYR A 45 19.30 -1.39 -0.89
N ASP A 46 19.69 -1.92 -2.05
CA ASP A 46 20.98 -1.60 -2.68
C ASP A 46 21.05 -0.12 -3.10
N GLU A 47 19.92 0.44 -3.55
CA GLU A 47 19.86 1.84 -4.00
C GLU A 47 19.80 2.86 -2.86
N PHE A 48 19.06 2.58 -1.77
CA PHE A 48 18.79 3.56 -0.71
C PHE A 48 19.41 3.22 0.66
N GLY A 49 19.90 1.99 0.83
CA GLY A 49 20.53 1.50 2.04
C GLY A 49 19.60 1.22 3.22
N GLY A 50 20.14 0.57 4.25
CA GLY A 50 19.41 0.08 5.42
C GLY A 50 18.81 1.16 6.35
N LYS A 51 19.00 2.45 6.07
CA LYS A 51 18.26 3.52 6.77
C LYS A 51 16.91 3.80 6.12
N ARG A 52 16.76 3.48 4.82
CA ARG A 52 15.59 3.82 4.01
C ARG A 52 14.77 2.59 3.62
N VAL A 53 15.34 1.39 3.69
CA VAL A 53 14.65 0.11 3.56
C VAL A 53 15.06 -0.78 4.74
N ARG A 54 14.14 -1.07 5.65
CA ARG A 54 14.44 -1.69 6.96
C ARG A 54 13.69 -3.00 7.15
N ASP A 55 14.45 -4.08 7.27
CA ASP A 55 13.91 -5.34 7.79
C ASP A 55 13.52 -5.17 9.26
N THR A 56 12.38 -5.73 9.63
CA THR A 56 11.83 -5.71 10.99
C THR A 56 11.75 -7.12 11.57
N PRO A 57 11.63 -7.26 12.91
CA PRO A 57 11.17 -8.51 13.50
C PRO A 57 9.80 -8.93 12.96
N ILE A 58 9.49 -10.22 13.06
CA ILE A 58 8.16 -10.79 12.77
C ILE A 58 7.21 -10.40 13.90
N ALA A 59 6.68 -9.19 13.82
CA ALA A 59 5.81 -8.59 14.82
C ALA A 59 5.06 -7.41 14.18
N GLU A 60 3.91 -7.68 13.59
CA GLU A 60 3.16 -6.72 12.78
C GLU A 60 2.73 -5.49 13.59
N SER A 61 2.44 -5.68 14.88
CA SER A 61 2.16 -4.57 15.81
C SER A 61 3.36 -3.64 15.98
N VAL A 62 4.59 -4.16 15.99
CA VAL A 62 5.82 -3.35 15.99
C VAL A 62 6.01 -2.65 14.66
N ILE A 63 5.75 -3.33 13.53
CA ILE A 63 5.87 -2.74 12.19
C ILE A 63 4.95 -1.53 12.06
N VAL A 64 3.64 -1.71 12.30
CA VAL A 64 2.66 -0.63 12.17
C VAL A 64 2.85 0.42 13.26
N GLY A 65 3.09 0.03 14.51
CA GLY A 65 3.28 0.99 15.60
C GLY A 65 4.51 1.87 15.41
N ALA A 66 5.63 1.30 14.96
CA ALA A 66 6.83 2.07 14.61
C ALA A 66 6.58 2.99 13.41
N ALA A 67 5.83 2.54 12.41
CA ALA A 67 5.43 3.38 11.28
C ALA A 67 4.56 4.56 11.74
N VAL A 68 3.56 4.32 12.59
CA VAL A 68 2.71 5.39 13.14
C VAL A 68 3.54 6.39 13.94
N GLY A 69 4.39 5.92 14.85
CA GLY A 69 5.27 6.79 15.64
C GLY A 69 6.24 7.60 14.78
N ALA A 70 6.85 6.97 13.77
CA ALA A 70 7.72 7.66 12.82
C ALA A 70 6.96 8.72 11.99
N ALA A 71 5.72 8.42 11.58
CA ALA A 71 4.86 9.34 10.86
C ALA A 71 4.51 10.58 11.72
N MET A 72 4.21 10.37 13.01
CA MET A 72 4.01 11.46 13.97
C MET A 72 5.28 12.29 14.19
N GLY A 73 6.45 11.65 14.13
CA GLY A 73 7.77 12.31 14.17
C GLY A 73 8.16 13.06 12.89
N GLY A 74 7.28 13.10 11.87
CA GLY A 74 7.48 13.87 10.64
C GLY A 74 8.03 13.06 9.46
N LEU A 75 8.21 11.73 9.60
CA LEU A 75 8.57 10.85 8.49
C LEU A 75 7.34 10.44 7.67
N ARG A 76 7.55 9.71 6.57
CA ARG A 76 6.49 9.20 5.68
C ARG A 76 6.66 7.69 5.43
N PRO A 77 6.43 6.85 6.46
CA PRO A 77 6.68 5.43 6.35
C PRO A 77 5.73 4.72 5.40
N VAL A 78 6.29 3.74 4.69
CA VAL A 78 5.58 2.73 3.93
C VAL A 78 5.82 1.39 4.60
N ALA A 79 4.91 1.01 5.49
CA ALA A 79 4.94 -0.26 6.19
C ALA A 79 4.44 -1.37 5.28
N GLU A 80 5.16 -2.49 5.17
CA GLU A 80 4.71 -3.68 4.45
C GLU A 80 4.37 -4.79 5.45
N LEU A 81 3.17 -5.34 5.33
CA LEU A 81 2.77 -6.57 6.00
C LEU A 81 2.73 -7.70 4.98
N MET A 82 3.30 -8.85 5.31
CA MET A 82 3.46 -9.99 4.39
C MET A 82 2.14 -10.47 3.78
N THR A 83 1.04 -10.36 4.52
CA THR A 83 -0.32 -10.63 4.02
C THR A 83 -1.36 -9.91 4.87
N ILE A 84 -2.52 -9.60 4.28
CA ILE A 84 -3.62 -8.92 4.98
C ILE A 84 -4.12 -9.73 6.19
N ASN A 85 -3.92 -11.04 6.19
CA ASN A 85 -4.29 -11.91 7.30
C ASN A 85 -3.56 -11.50 8.59
N PHE A 86 -2.31 -11.10 8.48
CA PHE A 86 -1.47 -10.72 9.62
C PHE A 86 -1.68 -9.27 10.04
N SER A 87 -2.43 -8.48 9.27
CA SER A 87 -2.92 -7.17 9.74
C SER A 87 -3.76 -7.29 11.02
N LEU A 88 -4.35 -8.47 11.29
CA LEU A 88 -5.06 -8.76 12.54
C LEU A 88 -4.14 -8.72 13.77
N VAL A 89 -2.85 -9.03 13.62
CA VAL A 89 -1.87 -8.92 14.72
C VAL A 89 -1.54 -7.45 15.02
N ALA A 90 -1.63 -6.58 14.01
CA ALA A 90 -1.41 -5.14 14.13
C ALA A 90 -2.70 -4.32 14.32
N ILE A 91 -3.85 -4.96 14.51
CA ILE A 91 -5.17 -4.34 14.38
C ILE A 91 -5.33 -3.09 15.25
N ASP A 92 -4.85 -3.11 16.49
CA ASP A 92 -4.93 -1.95 17.40
C ASP A 92 -4.12 -0.74 16.89
N GLN A 93 -2.93 -0.99 16.32
CA GLN A 93 -2.09 0.05 15.74
C GLN A 93 -2.72 0.66 14.48
N ILE A 94 -3.47 -0.14 13.73
CA ILE A 94 -4.19 0.34 12.54
C ILE A 94 -5.45 1.12 12.94
N VAL A 95 -6.30 0.50 13.77
CA VAL A 95 -7.65 0.97 14.05
C VAL A 95 -7.68 2.07 15.08
N ASN A 96 -6.97 1.93 16.20
CA ASN A 96 -7.04 2.87 17.31
C ASN A 96 -5.95 3.93 17.26
N ASN A 97 -4.83 3.66 16.58
CA ASN A 97 -3.74 4.61 16.44
C ASN A 97 -3.76 5.30 15.08
N ALA A 98 -3.34 4.62 14.01
CA ALA A 98 -3.19 5.24 12.69
C ALA A 98 -4.44 6.00 12.24
N ALA A 99 -5.62 5.37 12.34
CA ALA A 99 -6.89 5.96 11.91
C ALA A 99 -7.45 7.06 12.84
N LYS A 100 -7.08 7.09 14.13
CA LYS A 100 -7.75 7.96 15.13
C LYS A 100 -6.90 9.11 15.63
N ILE A 101 -5.57 9.02 15.60
CA ILE A 101 -4.68 10.04 16.14
C ILE A 101 -5.02 11.44 15.60
N HIS A 102 -5.34 11.59 14.31
CA HIS A 102 -5.72 12.90 13.78
C HIS A 102 -6.92 13.51 14.52
N TYR A 103 -7.96 12.70 14.76
CA TYR A 103 -9.16 13.13 15.49
C TYR A 103 -8.91 13.28 17.00
N MET A 104 -8.18 12.34 17.62
CA MET A 104 -7.85 12.36 19.04
C MET A 104 -7.08 13.60 19.46
N PHE A 105 -6.22 14.11 18.58
CA PHE A 105 -5.45 15.34 18.81
C PHE A 105 -6.11 16.59 18.21
N GLY A 106 -7.42 16.55 17.94
CA GLY A 106 -8.18 17.73 17.46
C GLY A 106 -7.65 18.31 16.15
N GLY A 107 -7.09 17.48 15.28
CA GLY A 107 -6.50 17.88 14.00
C GLY A 107 -5.05 18.38 14.06
N GLN A 108 -4.45 18.48 15.25
CA GLN A 108 -3.08 18.99 15.43
C GLN A 108 -2.01 18.02 14.91
N MET A 109 -2.28 16.72 14.93
CA MET A 109 -1.36 15.68 14.46
C MET A 109 -1.87 15.06 13.16
N ARG A 110 -0.96 14.76 12.24
CA ARG A 110 -1.25 13.96 11.03
C ARG A 110 -0.46 12.66 11.11
N VAL A 111 -1.00 11.59 10.51
CA VAL A 111 -0.34 10.28 10.44
C VAL A 111 -0.14 9.91 8.97
N PRO A 112 0.89 10.45 8.30
CA PRO A 112 1.20 10.16 6.89
C PRO A 112 1.85 8.77 6.73
N VAL A 113 1.09 7.70 6.96
CA VAL A 113 1.56 6.32 6.85
C VAL A 113 0.82 5.57 5.73
N VAL A 114 1.56 4.79 4.94
CA VAL A 114 0.97 3.81 4.03
C VAL A 114 1.25 2.42 4.59
N ILE A 115 0.21 1.63 4.81
CA ILE A 115 0.30 0.22 5.20
C ILE A 115 -0.04 -0.59 3.97
N ARG A 116 0.99 -1.14 3.33
CA ARG A 116 0.90 -2.00 2.15
C ARG A 116 0.76 -3.45 2.56
N THR A 117 -0.11 -4.18 1.89
CA THR A 117 -0.22 -5.61 2.13
C THR A 117 -0.85 -6.36 0.95
N PRO A 118 -0.36 -7.56 0.61
CA PRO A 118 -1.04 -8.38 -0.37
C PRO A 118 -2.26 -9.06 0.23
N ALA A 119 -3.31 -9.19 -0.58
CA ALA A 119 -4.57 -9.82 -0.22
C ALA A 119 -5.13 -10.68 -1.37
N GLY A 120 -6.30 -11.27 -1.11
CA GLY A 120 -7.04 -12.04 -2.09
C GLY A 120 -6.57 -13.47 -2.19
N TRP A 121 -7.32 -14.27 -2.93
CA TRP A 121 -7.15 -15.72 -2.96
C TRP A 121 -5.99 -16.18 -3.84
N GLY A 122 -5.36 -17.28 -3.43
CA GLY A 122 -4.24 -17.93 -4.12
C GLY A 122 -4.03 -19.37 -3.64
N GLN A 123 -2.98 -20.05 -4.15
CA GLN A 123 -2.59 -21.38 -3.66
C GLN A 123 -1.75 -21.28 -2.37
N LEU A 124 -2.26 -20.56 -1.37
CA LEU A 124 -1.49 -20.19 -0.17
C LEU A 124 -2.15 -20.66 1.16
N ALA A 125 -3.06 -21.63 1.06
CA ALA A 125 -3.78 -22.23 2.20
C ALA A 125 -4.65 -21.24 3.01
N ALA A 126 -5.06 -21.65 4.22
CA ALA A 126 -6.13 -21.04 5.00
C ALA A 126 -5.83 -19.61 5.50
N THR A 127 -4.55 -19.25 5.67
CA THR A 127 -4.11 -18.00 6.32
C THR A 127 -3.54 -16.96 5.36
N HIS A 128 -3.72 -17.11 4.04
CA HIS A 128 -3.15 -16.21 3.03
C HIS A 128 -4.14 -15.84 1.90
N SER A 129 -5.44 -15.98 2.17
CA SER A 129 -6.48 -15.80 1.14
C SER A 129 -7.63 -14.88 1.56
N GLN A 130 -7.59 -14.31 2.77
CA GLN A 130 -8.63 -13.42 3.26
C GLN A 130 -8.67 -12.09 2.49
N SER A 131 -9.83 -11.44 2.56
CA SER A 131 -10.11 -10.13 1.97
C SER A 131 -10.82 -9.29 3.04
N PHE A 132 -10.09 -8.36 3.65
CA PHE A 132 -10.57 -7.51 4.76
C PHE A 132 -10.78 -6.05 4.34
N GLU A 133 -10.66 -5.73 3.05
CA GLU A 133 -10.77 -4.38 2.52
C GLU A 133 -12.11 -3.71 2.86
N ALA A 134 -13.21 -4.46 2.80
CA ALA A 134 -14.54 -3.94 3.14
C ALA A 134 -14.66 -3.61 4.63
N TRP A 135 -14.08 -4.46 5.49
CA TRP A 135 -14.05 -4.21 6.93
C TRP A 135 -13.19 -3.00 7.26
N TYR A 136 -11.97 -2.90 6.70
CA TYR A 136 -11.12 -1.71 6.84
C TYR A 136 -11.78 -0.44 6.30
N ALA A 137 -12.51 -0.53 5.18
CA ALA A 137 -13.19 0.62 4.57
C ALA A 137 -14.36 1.14 5.42
N SER A 138 -14.89 0.30 6.32
CA SER A 138 -15.91 0.71 7.28
C SER A 138 -15.36 1.54 8.45
N LEU A 139 -14.03 1.65 8.59
CA LEU A 139 -13.38 2.34 9.71
C LEU A 139 -13.16 3.82 9.41
N PRO A 140 -13.76 4.75 10.17
CA PRO A 140 -13.54 6.18 9.97
C PRO A 140 -12.09 6.56 10.25
N GLY A 141 -11.54 7.43 9.39
CA GLY A 141 -10.17 7.93 9.51
C GLY A 141 -9.11 7.07 8.83
N LEU A 142 -9.50 5.97 8.16
CA LEU A 142 -8.61 5.16 7.34
C LEU A 142 -9.04 5.24 5.87
N ILE A 143 -8.09 5.51 4.97
CA ILE A 143 -8.33 5.38 3.53
C ILE A 143 -7.98 3.97 3.10
N VAL A 144 -8.84 3.31 2.32
CA VAL A 144 -8.57 1.99 1.75
C VAL A 144 -8.47 2.11 0.23
N ALA A 145 -7.37 1.60 -0.32
CA ALA A 145 -7.09 1.59 -1.75
C ALA A 145 -6.73 0.18 -2.21
N MET A 146 -7.35 -0.28 -3.30
CA MET A 146 -7.08 -1.61 -3.86
C MET A 146 -7.05 -1.52 -5.40
N PRO A 147 -5.89 -1.21 -6.02
CA PRO A 147 -5.78 -0.96 -7.45
C PRO A 147 -6.08 -2.21 -8.29
N GLY A 148 -6.68 -2.01 -9.47
CA GLY A 148 -7.01 -3.10 -10.40
C GLY A 148 -6.06 -3.22 -11.60
N THR A 149 -5.23 -2.22 -11.86
CA THR A 149 -4.33 -2.16 -13.03
C THR A 149 -2.93 -1.64 -12.66
N PRO A 150 -1.88 -1.92 -13.46
CA PRO A 150 -0.56 -1.35 -13.23
C PRO A 150 -0.52 0.19 -13.21
N TYR A 151 -1.29 0.83 -14.10
CA TYR A 151 -1.44 2.29 -14.15
C TYR A 151 -1.96 2.84 -12.81
N ASP A 152 -3.05 2.25 -12.32
CA ASP A 152 -3.69 2.62 -11.06
C ASP A 152 -2.75 2.31 -9.89
N ALA A 153 -2.05 1.17 -9.90
CA ALA A 153 -1.14 0.79 -8.82
C ALA A 153 -0.02 1.82 -8.60
N LYS A 154 0.67 2.24 -9.67
CA LYS A 154 1.70 3.28 -9.58
C LYS A 154 1.10 4.61 -9.13
N GLY A 155 0.06 5.08 -9.81
CA GLY A 155 -0.52 6.40 -9.56
C GLY A 155 -1.18 6.54 -8.18
N MET A 156 -1.91 5.52 -7.74
CA MET A 156 -2.59 5.49 -6.44
C MET A 156 -1.61 5.34 -5.29
N LEU A 157 -0.52 4.56 -5.44
CA LEU A 157 0.49 4.45 -4.39
C LEU A 157 1.25 5.77 -4.20
N LYS A 158 1.64 6.44 -5.30
CA LYS A 158 2.23 7.78 -5.22
C LYS A 158 1.28 8.76 -4.55
N HIS A 159 -0.02 8.69 -4.88
CA HIS A 159 -1.03 9.50 -4.20
C HIS A 159 -1.13 9.17 -2.70
N ALA A 160 -1.16 7.88 -2.32
CA ALA A 160 -1.17 7.42 -0.94
C ALA A 160 -0.01 8.01 -0.14
N ILE A 161 1.21 7.87 -0.65
CA ILE A 161 2.44 8.35 -0.02
C ILE A 161 2.42 9.87 0.12
N ARG A 162 1.73 10.62 -0.75
CA ARG A 162 1.67 12.10 -0.74
C ARG A 162 0.49 12.67 0.07
N CYS A 163 -0.63 11.97 0.18
CA CYS A 163 -1.89 12.53 0.69
C CYS A 163 -1.87 12.93 2.18
N GLY A 164 -0.93 12.39 2.95
CA GLY A 164 -0.72 12.78 4.36
C GLY A 164 -1.72 12.17 5.35
N ASN A 165 -2.53 11.22 4.89
CA ASN A 165 -3.48 10.46 5.69
C ASN A 165 -3.00 9.00 5.83
N PRO A 166 -3.47 8.28 6.85
CA PRO A 166 -3.25 6.84 6.95
C PRO A 166 -3.97 6.11 5.81
N VAL A 167 -3.24 5.31 5.06
CA VAL A 167 -3.76 4.57 3.90
C VAL A 167 -3.44 3.08 4.05
N MET A 168 -4.48 2.25 4.05
CA MET A 168 -4.37 0.81 3.84
C MET A 168 -4.37 0.53 2.33
N PHE A 169 -3.21 0.17 1.79
CA PHE A 169 -2.98 -0.07 0.38
C PHE A 169 -2.89 -1.57 0.10
N ILE A 170 -3.94 -2.13 -0.49
CA ILE A 170 -4.15 -3.56 -0.61
C ILE A 170 -3.83 -4.01 -2.03
N GLU A 171 -2.95 -4.99 -2.17
CA GLU A 171 -2.44 -5.47 -3.45
C GLU A 171 -2.96 -6.88 -3.69
N HIS A 172 -3.83 -7.11 -4.69
CA HIS A 172 -4.31 -8.48 -4.90
C HIS A 172 -3.19 -9.35 -5.47
N ALA A 173 -2.82 -10.45 -4.79
CA ALA A 173 -1.62 -11.23 -5.12
C ALA A 173 -1.61 -11.77 -6.57
N ARG A 174 -2.77 -12.19 -7.08
CA ARG A 174 -2.95 -12.61 -8.49
C ARG A 174 -2.70 -11.50 -9.53
N LEU A 175 -2.71 -10.23 -9.16
CA LEU A 175 -2.45 -9.13 -10.08
C LEU A 175 -0.96 -8.86 -10.28
N TYR A 176 -0.06 -9.33 -9.40
CA TYR A 176 1.36 -8.96 -9.49
C TYR A 176 2.02 -9.23 -10.85
N GLY A 177 1.62 -10.32 -11.52
CA GLY A 177 2.13 -10.70 -12.84
C GLY A 177 1.37 -10.08 -14.02
N MET A 178 0.27 -9.36 -13.77
CA MET A 178 -0.49 -8.68 -14.82
C MET A 178 0.33 -7.55 -15.42
N THR A 179 0.40 -7.47 -16.75
CA THR A 179 1.03 -6.36 -17.46
C THR A 179 0.00 -5.32 -17.91
N GLY A 180 0.48 -4.10 -18.15
CA GLY A 180 -0.32 -3.00 -18.67
C GLY A 180 0.53 -1.77 -18.93
N GLU A 181 -0.03 -0.82 -19.68
CA GLU A 181 0.67 0.42 -19.99
C GLU A 181 0.80 1.32 -18.75
N VAL A 182 2.03 1.75 -18.47
CA VAL A 182 2.34 2.68 -17.39
C VAL A 182 3.09 3.87 -17.99
N PRO A 183 2.56 5.10 -17.89
CA PRO A 183 3.26 6.30 -18.32
C PRO A 183 4.58 6.50 -17.59
N ASP A 184 5.57 6.96 -18.35
CA ASP A 184 6.81 7.46 -17.79
C ASP A 184 6.58 8.85 -17.19
N GLY A 185 7.40 9.22 -16.21
CA GLY A 185 7.30 10.51 -15.53
C GLY A 185 6.39 10.50 -14.30
N ASP A 186 6.24 11.68 -13.69
CA ASP A 186 5.52 11.85 -12.43
C ASP A 186 4.02 12.05 -12.67
N TYR A 187 3.21 11.11 -12.19
CA TYR A 187 1.76 11.25 -12.15
C TYR A 187 1.17 10.63 -10.88
N THR A 188 -0.06 11.01 -10.55
CA THR A 188 -0.81 10.42 -9.45
C THR A 188 -2.25 10.16 -9.88
N VAL A 189 -2.88 9.15 -9.27
CA VAL A 189 -4.30 8.86 -9.46
C VAL A 189 -4.99 9.15 -8.12
N PRO A 190 -5.82 10.20 -8.03
CA PRO A 190 -6.45 10.60 -6.78
C PRO A 190 -7.52 9.59 -6.35
N PHE A 191 -7.70 9.44 -5.04
CA PHE A 191 -8.78 8.61 -4.49
C PHE A 191 -10.17 9.24 -4.71
N GLY A 192 -11.22 8.42 -4.54
CA GLY A 192 -12.61 8.88 -4.60
C GLY A 192 -13.15 9.11 -6.01
N LYS A 193 -12.40 8.75 -7.05
CA LYS A 193 -12.88 8.74 -8.44
C LYS A 193 -12.86 7.33 -8.98
N SER A 194 -14.03 6.82 -9.38
CA SER A 194 -14.16 5.58 -10.12
C SER A 194 -13.83 5.79 -11.60
N ASP A 195 -13.41 4.72 -12.27
CA ASP A 195 -13.12 4.71 -13.70
C ASP A 195 -14.07 3.77 -14.44
N VAL A 196 -14.59 4.21 -15.59
CA VAL A 196 -15.50 3.42 -16.42
C VAL A 196 -14.68 2.62 -17.41
N LYS A 197 -14.39 1.35 -17.08
CA LYS A 197 -13.59 0.47 -17.96
C LYS A 197 -14.33 0.03 -19.22
N ARG A 198 -15.66 -0.04 -19.18
CA ARG A 198 -16.50 -0.39 -20.34
C ARG A 198 -17.85 0.32 -20.25
N ALA A 199 -18.18 1.10 -21.27
CA ALA A 199 -19.49 1.74 -21.39
C ALA A 199 -20.59 0.70 -21.69
N GLY A 200 -21.78 0.91 -21.11
CA GLY A 200 -22.96 0.08 -21.28
C GLY A 200 -24.22 0.82 -20.80
N LYS A 201 -25.40 0.30 -21.14
CA LYS A 201 -26.69 0.95 -20.83
C LYS A 201 -27.73 0.05 -20.14
N ASP A 202 -27.51 -1.26 -20.13
CA ASP A 202 -28.51 -2.22 -19.64
C ASP A 202 -28.27 -2.62 -18.16
N VAL A 203 -27.01 -2.77 -17.75
CA VAL A 203 -26.62 -3.17 -16.39
C VAL A 203 -25.37 -2.38 -15.97
N THR A 204 -25.29 -1.99 -14.70
CA THR A 204 -24.07 -1.44 -14.08
C THR A 204 -23.36 -2.52 -13.30
N LEU A 205 -22.10 -2.79 -13.65
CA LEU A 205 -21.21 -3.69 -12.89
C LEU A 205 -20.23 -2.84 -12.08
N VAL A 206 -20.30 -2.96 -10.75
CA VAL A 206 -19.38 -2.28 -9.84
C VAL A 206 -18.40 -3.30 -9.29
N SER A 207 -17.11 -3.03 -9.49
CA SER A 207 -16.05 -3.93 -9.10
C SER A 207 -14.77 -3.15 -8.81
N TYR A 208 -13.80 -3.83 -8.21
CA TYR A 208 -12.48 -3.29 -7.90
C TYR A 208 -11.43 -4.40 -7.91
N SER A 209 -10.16 -4.01 -7.95
CA SER A 209 -9.03 -4.93 -7.84
C SER A 209 -9.13 -6.11 -8.82
N ARG A 210 -8.85 -7.34 -8.39
CA ARG A 210 -8.88 -8.53 -9.26
C ARG A 210 -10.23 -8.78 -9.90
N MET A 211 -11.33 -8.43 -9.25
CA MET A 211 -12.68 -8.65 -9.77
C MET A 211 -13.02 -7.72 -10.94
N LEU A 212 -12.12 -6.80 -11.30
CA LEU A 212 -12.24 -5.97 -12.49
C LEU A 212 -12.14 -6.78 -13.80
N HIS A 213 -11.44 -7.92 -13.78
CA HIS A 213 -11.11 -8.73 -14.96
C HIS A 213 -11.80 -10.09 -14.93
#